data_AF-A0A3N4K7H4-F1
#
_entry.id   AF-A0A3N4K7H4-F1
#
_cell.length_a   1.000
_cell.length_b   1.000
_cell.length_c   1.000
_cell.angle_alpha   90.00
_cell.angle_beta   90.00
_cell.angle_gamma   90.00
#
_symmetry.space_group_name_H-M   'P 1'
#
loop_
_entity.id
_entity.type
_entity.pdbx_description
1 polymer ?
#
loop_
_entity_poly.entity_id
_entity_poly.type
_entity_poly.pdbx_seq_one_letter_code
_entity_poly.pdbx_strand_id
1 'polypeptide(L)'
;MAEFVGLAASIAGLIQITGVVVGFSYSYITKIKDAKQDIRSLHSELSSLVGVLSILKHQVDSNKTPAKHLLVLEGPLKECRRVLEDIQGRLEPRKGSFRRILHRARWPLLESQTSAVLLTIERYKSLFGLAMSAEQHYLSTAIEVFARNTDMNVYDLLGRVQVGFVAAEKERNIKIASGLEKKRAKILKRQLDTGTWLALKPEFQRWI
;
A
#
# COMPACT_ATOMS: atom_id res chain seq x y z
N MET A 1 -5.72 -12.68 -11.89
CA MET A 1 -4.43 -12.35 -12.55
C MET A 1 -4.66 -11.80 -13.96
N ALA A 2 -5.31 -12.52 -14.87
CA ALA A 2 -5.58 -12.04 -16.24
C ALA A 2 -6.40 -10.74 -16.30
N GLU A 3 -7.39 -10.58 -15.42
CA GLU A 3 -8.26 -9.38 -15.36
C GLU A 3 -7.45 -8.09 -15.13
N PHE A 4 -6.47 -8.12 -14.22
CA PHE A 4 -5.61 -6.95 -13.94
C PHE A 4 -4.62 -6.65 -15.07
N VAL A 5 -4.17 -7.68 -15.81
CA VAL A 5 -3.41 -7.49 -17.05
C VAL A 5 -4.28 -6.80 -18.10
N GLY A 6 -5.54 -7.22 -18.23
CA GLY A 6 -6.52 -6.57 -19.11
C GLY A 6 -6.81 -5.11 -18.72
N LEU A 7 -6.94 -4.83 -17.42
CA LEU A 7 -7.09 -3.48 -16.89
C LEU A 7 -5.86 -2.61 -17.19
N ALA A 8 -4.65 -3.09 -16.89
CA ALA A 8 -3.41 -2.39 -17.15
C ALA A 8 -3.20 -2.10 -18.64
N ALA A 9 -3.53 -3.06 -19.52
CA ALA A 9 -3.50 -2.89 -20.96
C ALA A 9 -4.54 -1.86 -21.44
N SER A 10 -5.75 -1.87 -20.87
CA SER A 10 -6.80 -0.90 -21.18
C SER A 10 -6.37 0.52 -20.83
N ILE A 11 -5.78 0.73 -19.66
CA ILE A 11 -5.23 2.02 -19.21
C ILE A 11 -4.08 2.44 -20.14
N ALA A 12 -3.15 1.53 -20.46
CA ALA A 12 -2.02 1.84 -21.34
C ALA A 12 -2.49 2.29 -22.73
N GLY A 13 -3.47 1.60 -23.32
CA GLY A 13 -4.04 2.02 -24.59
C GLY A 13 -4.80 3.35 -24.50
N LEU A 14 -5.38 3.67 -23.34
CA LEU A 14 -6.03 4.96 -23.11
C LEU A 14 -5.01 6.10 -23.03
N ILE A 15 -3.88 5.88 -22.37
CA ILE A 15 -2.73 6.80 -22.34
C ILE A 15 -2.27 7.11 -23.77
N GLN A 16 -2.13 6.07 -24.60
CA GLN A 16 -1.72 6.22 -26.01
C GLN A 16 -2.68 7.11 -26.79
N ILE A 17 -3.98 6.80 -26.78
CA ILE A 17 -4.99 7.60 -27.51
C ILE A 17 -5.01 9.03 -26.98
N THR A 18 -5.00 9.22 -25.66
CA THR A 18 -4.99 10.57 -25.06
C THR A 18 -3.77 11.36 -25.53
N GLY A 19 -2.59 10.74 -25.58
CA GLY A 19 -1.37 11.37 -26.10
C GLY A 19 -1.47 11.81 -27.56
N VAL A 20 -2.12 11.01 -28.42
CA VAL A 20 -2.40 11.39 -29.82
C VAL A 20 -3.30 12.62 -29.89
N VAL A 21 -4.38 12.64 -29.11
CA VAL A 21 -5.33 13.76 -29.04
C VAL A 21 -4.67 15.02 -28.47
N VAL A 22 -3.79 14.88 -27.48
CA VAL A 22 -2.92 15.97 -26.96
C VAL A 22 -2.05 16.54 -28.08
N GLY A 23 -1.43 15.69 -28.90
CA GLY A 23 -0.62 16.11 -30.04
C GLY A 23 -1.42 16.89 -31.09
N PHE A 24 -2.65 16.45 -31.38
CA PHE A 24 -3.54 17.18 -32.27
C PHE A 24 -3.94 18.54 -31.68
N SER A 25 -4.42 18.59 -30.43
CA SER A 25 -4.81 19.85 -29.78
C SER A 25 -3.65 20.87 -29.74
N TYR A 26 -2.43 20.43 -29.42
CA TYR A 26 -1.24 21.28 -29.45
C TYR A 26 -0.93 21.82 -30.86
N SER A 27 -1.09 20.98 -31.89
CA SER A 27 -0.89 21.38 -33.28
C SER A 27 -1.88 22.45 -33.75
N TYR A 28 -3.09 22.48 -33.20
CA TYR A 28 -4.07 23.55 -33.46
C TYR A 28 -3.72 24.83 -32.71
N ILE A 29 -3.32 24.74 -31.43
CA ILE A 29 -2.90 25.90 -30.61
C ILE A 29 -1.74 26.65 -31.27
N THR A 30 -0.76 25.93 -31.82
CA THR A 30 0.44 26.53 -32.40
C THR A 30 0.23 27.18 -33.76
N LYS A 31 -0.84 26.83 -34.48
CA LYS A 31 -1.06 27.27 -35.88
C LYS A 31 -2.19 28.27 -36.07
N ILE A 32 -3.04 28.46 -35.05
CA ILE A 32 -4.11 29.45 -35.05
C ILE A 32 -3.62 30.68 -34.26
N LYS A 33 -3.55 31.84 -34.94
CA LYS A 33 -2.98 33.09 -34.40
C LYS A 33 -3.71 33.60 -33.13
N ASP A 34 -4.99 33.25 -32.99
CA ASP A 34 -5.84 33.51 -31.81
C ASP A 34 -6.54 32.21 -31.38
N ALA A 35 -5.78 31.19 -31.00
CA ALA A 35 -6.35 29.95 -30.48
C ALA A 35 -7.26 30.27 -29.28
N LYS A 36 -8.56 29.96 -29.40
CA LYS A 36 -9.55 30.19 -28.35
C LYS A 36 -9.11 29.54 -27.04
N GLN A 37 -9.43 30.19 -25.92
CA GLN A 37 -9.11 29.71 -24.58
C GLN A 37 -9.59 28.27 -24.37
N ASP A 38 -10.75 27.90 -24.90
CA ASP A 38 -11.32 26.55 -24.80
C ASP A 38 -10.40 25.46 -25.36
N ILE A 39 -9.63 25.76 -26.41
CA ILE A 39 -8.68 24.82 -27.02
C ILE A 39 -7.50 24.58 -26.07
N ARG A 40 -6.99 25.65 -25.44
CA ARG A 40 -5.91 25.57 -24.46
C ARG A 40 -6.36 24.83 -23.21
N SER A 41 -7.57 25.11 -22.74
CA SER A 41 -8.20 24.38 -21.64
C SER A 41 -8.32 22.90 -21.97
N LEU A 42 -8.80 22.55 -23.17
CA LEU A 42 -8.91 21.14 -23.59
C LEU A 42 -7.55 20.44 -23.63
N HIS A 43 -6.53 21.10 -24.19
CA HIS A 43 -5.17 20.56 -24.21
C HIS A 43 -4.62 20.32 -22.80
N SER A 44 -4.82 21.28 -21.89
CA SER A 44 -4.44 21.17 -20.49
C SER A 44 -5.14 19.99 -19.80
N GLU A 45 -6.46 19.88 -19.98
CA GLU A 45 -7.28 18.82 -19.41
C GLU A 45 -6.91 17.43 -19.92
N LEU A 46 -6.63 17.29 -21.22
CA LEU A 46 -6.13 16.05 -21.81
C LEU A 46 -4.73 15.68 -21.29
N SER A 47 -3.84 16.66 -21.13
CA SER A 47 -2.50 16.44 -20.58
C SER A 47 -2.57 16.00 -19.12
N SER A 48 -3.46 16.62 -18.34
CA SER A 48 -3.77 16.22 -16.97
C SER A 48 -4.34 14.80 -16.92
N LEU A 49 -5.21 14.42 -17.86
CA LEU A 49 -5.75 13.06 -17.96
C LEU A 49 -4.64 12.03 -18.21
N VAL A 50 -3.65 12.31 -19.06
CA VAL A 50 -2.47 11.44 -19.23
C VAL A 50 -1.76 11.21 -17.89
N GLY A 51 -1.57 12.28 -17.10
CA GLY A 51 -0.98 12.18 -15.76
C GLY A 51 -1.76 11.26 -14.82
N VAL A 52 -3.07 11.49 -14.71
CA VAL A 52 -3.98 10.66 -13.88
C VAL A 52 -3.93 9.19 -14.30
N LEU A 53 -4.01 8.91 -15.61
CA LEU A 53 -3.96 7.55 -16.14
C LEU A 53 -2.60 6.89 -15.91
N SER A 54 -1.50 7.66 -15.96
CA SER A 54 -0.15 7.14 -15.71
C SER A 54 0.03 6.73 -14.25
N ILE A 55 -0.49 7.52 -13.31
CA ILE A 55 -0.49 7.18 -11.89
C ILE A 55 -1.34 5.93 -11.65
N LEU A 56 -2.55 5.89 -12.23
CA LEU A 56 -3.44 4.73 -12.12
C LEU A 56 -2.77 3.46 -12.67
N LYS A 57 -2.10 3.55 -13.82
CA LYS A 57 -1.33 2.45 -14.39
C LYS A 57 -0.23 1.97 -13.45
N HIS A 58 0.54 2.90 -12.88
CA HIS A 58 1.61 2.57 -11.96
C HIS A 58 1.10 1.84 -10.71
N GLN A 59 -0.06 2.23 -10.18
CA GLN A 59 -0.69 1.53 -9.04
C GLN A 59 -1.13 0.11 -9.41
N VAL A 60 -1.75 -0.07 -10.58
CA VAL A 60 -2.16 -1.41 -11.06
C VAL A 60 -0.95 -2.32 -11.30
N ASP A 61 0.14 -1.79 -11.88
CA ASP A 61 1.34 -2.56 -12.19
C ASP A 61 2.17 -2.90 -10.94
N SER A 62 2.23 -1.99 -9.96
CA SER A 62 3.07 -2.15 -8.75
C SER A 62 2.44 -3.02 -7.67
N ASN A 63 1.10 -3.16 -7.67
CA ASN A 63 0.40 -3.94 -6.64
C ASN A 63 0.48 -5.44 -6.94
N LYS A 64 1.19 -6.19 -6.09
CA LYS A 64 1.26 -7.67 -6.16
C LYS A 64 -0.10 -8.34 -5.90
N THR A 65 -0.98 -7.66 -5.16
CA THR A 65 -2.38 -8.06 -4.92
C THR A 65 -3.28 -6.88 -5.27
N PRO A 66 -3.47 -6.61 -6.57
CA PRO A 66 -4.22 -5.43 -7.00
C PRO A 66 -5.66 -5.53 -6.50
N ALA A 67 -6.19 -4.43 -5.96
CA ALA A 67 -7.48 -4.50 -5.29
C ALA A 67 -8.61 -4.73 -6.30
N LYS A 68 -9.48 -5.70 -5.97
CA LYS A 68 -10.61 -6.10 -6.82
C LYS A 68 -11.56 -4.94 -7.13
N HIS A 69 -11.64 -3.93 -6.28
CA HIS A 69 -12.49 -2.77 -6.53
C HIS A 69 -12.01 -1.90 -7.70
N LEU A 70 -10.73 -1.96 -8.08
CA LEU A 70 -10.22 -1.26 -9.27
C LEU A 70 -10.78 -1.86 -10.57
N LEU A 71 -11.26 -3.11 -10.56
CA LEU A 71 -11.90 -3.73 -11.73
C LEU A 71 -13.22 -3.01 -12.10
N VAL A 72 -13.85 -2.31 -11.15
CA VAL A 72 -15.04 -1.47 -11.43
C VAL A 72 -14.73 -0.36 -12.45
N LEU A 73 -13.45 0.00 -12.62
CA LEU A 73 -13.02 1.00 -13.60
C LEU A 73 -13.07 0.51 -15.05
N GLU A 74 -13.25 -0.78 -15.33
CA GLU A 74 -13.31 -1.28 -16.71
C GLU A 74 -14.38 -0.58 -17.56
N GLY A 75 -15.58 -0.39 -16.99
CA GLY A 75 -16.68 0.33 -17.64
C GLY A 75 -16.31 1.79 -17.93
N PRO A 76 -15.99 2.60 -16.90
CA PRO A 76 -15.56 3.98 -17.06
C PRO A 76 -14.36 4.17 -18.01
N LEU A 77 -13.36 3.28 -17.99
CA LEU A 77 -12.22 3.32 -18.90
C LEU A 77 -12.65 3.09 -20.36
N LYS A 78 -13.58 2.17 -20.61
CA LYS A 78 -14.13 1.90 -21.93
C LYS A 78 -14.96 3.08 -22.44
N GLU A 79 -15.74 3.73 -21.58
CA GLU A 79 -16.48 4.92 -21.95
C GLU A 79 -15.56 6.12 -22.23
N CYS A 80 -14.53 6.32 -21.39
CA CYS A 80 -13.52 7.35 -21.60
C CYS A 80 -12.80 7.15 -22.94
N ARG A 81 -12.47 5.90 -23.28
CA ARG A 81 -11.90 5.54 -24.59
C ARG A 81 -12.78 5.99 -25.75
N ARG A 82 -14.07 5.68 -25.72
CA ARG A 82 -15.00 6.07 -26.80
C ARG A 82 -15.05 7.59 -26.97
N VAL A 83 -15.06 8.34 -25.87
CA VAL A 83 -15.03 9.80 -25.90
C VAL A 83 -13.73 10.28 -26.55
N LEU A 84 -12.58 9.73 -26.17
CA LEU A 84 -11.29 10.09 -26.75
C LEU A 84 -11.18 9.71 -28.23
N GLU A 85 -11.72 8.57 -28.65
CA GLU A 85 -11.78 8.14 -30.06
C GLU A 85 -12.67 9.06 -30.91
N ASP A 86 -13.81 9.52 -30.37
CA ASP A 86 -14.67 10.52 -31.03
C ASP A 86 -13.94 11.86 -31.18
N ILE A 87 -13.24 12.33 -30.12
CA ILE A 87 -12.42 13.55 -30.20
C ILE A 87 -11.30 13.37 -31.22
N GLN A 88 -10.61 12.23 -31.21
CA GLN A 88 -9.56 11.91 -32.16
C GLN A 88 -10.08 11.99 -33.60
N GLY A 89 -11.20 11.34 -33.91
CA GLY A 89 -11.80 11.34 -35.24
C GLY A 89 -12.22 12.74 -35.72
N ARG A 90 -12.59 13.64 -34.80
CA ARG A 90 -12.92 15.04 -35.12
C ARG A 90 -11.68 15.91 -35.32
N LEU A 91 -10.61 15.64 -34.58
CA LEU A 91 -9.37 16.41 -34.64
C LEU A 91 -8.41 15.92 -35.75
N GLU A 92 -8.51 14.65 -36.13
CA GLU A 92 -7.66 14.01 -37.12
C GLU A 92 -7.88 14.66 -38.50
N PRO A 93 -6.83 15.25 -39.11
CA PRO A 93 -6.96 15.84 -40.42
C PRO A 93 -7.05 14.76 -41.50
N ARG A 94 -8.01 14.90 -42.42
CA ARG A 94 -8.16 14.01 -43.58
C ARG A 94 -6.84 13.91 -44.37
N LYS A 95 -6.46 12.68 -44.74
CA LYS A 95 -5.20 12.34 -45.42
C LYS A 95 -4.94 13.26 -46.63
N GLY A 96 -3.71 13.80 -46.70
CA GLY A 96 -3.20 14.54 -47.87
C GLY A 96 -3.05 16.06 -47.73
N SER A 97 -3.51 16.68 -46.64
CA SER A 97 -3.54 18.16 -46.56
C SER A 97 -3.25 18.75 -45.18
N PHE A 98 -2.36 18.12 -44.40
CA PHE A 98 -1.95 18.61 -43.07
C PHE A 98 -1.40 20.05 -43.10
N ARG A 99 -0.74 20.45 -44.20
CA ARG A 99 -0.21 21.81 -44.37
C ARG A 99 -1.21 22.79 -44.97
N ARG A 100 -2.13 22.35 -45.85
CA ARG A 100 -3.05 23.24 -46.58
C ARG A 100 -4.33 23.54 -45.81
N ILE A 101 -4.83 22.58 -45.03
CA ILE A 101 -6.05 22.75 -44.22
C ILE A 101 -5.74 23.52 -42.95
N LEU A 102 -4.61 23.27 -42.28
CA LEU A 102 -4.34 23.82 -40.95
C LEU A 102 -4.02 25.32 -40.94
N HIS A 103 -3.55 25.89 -42.07
CA HIS A 103 -3.45 27.34 -42.27
C HIS A 103 -4.81 28.04 -42.51
N ARG A 104 -5.88 27.27 -42.77
CA ARG A 104 -7.26 27.76 -42.96
C ARG A 104 -8.26 27.16 -41.95
N ALA A 105 -7.83 26.24 -41.09
CA ALA A 105 -8.72 25.44 -40.27
C ALA A 105 -9.21 26.24 -39.08
N ARG A 106 -10.50 26.58 -39.11
CA ARG A 106 -11.26 26.84 -37.90
C ARG A 106 -11.23 25.57 -37.05
N TRP A 107 -11.13 25.74 -35.73
CA TRP A 107 -11.25 24.66 -34.76
C TRP A 107 -12.45 23.75 -35.11
N PRO A 108 -12.26 22.42 -35.25
CA PRO A 108 -13.27 21.54 -35.82
C PRO A 108 -14.43 21.23 -34.86
N LEU A 109 -14.24 21.45 -33.56
CA LEU A 109 -15.31 21.33 -32.58
C LEU A 109 -16.03 22.68 -32.45
N LEU A 110 -17.35 22.64 -32.28
CA LEU A 110 -18.09 23.82 -31.83
C LEU A 110 -17.69 24.16 -30.38
N GLU A 111 -17.87 25.41 -29.99
CA GLU A 111 -17.54 25.88 -28.63
C GLU A 111 -18.31 25.07 -27.57
N SER A 112 -19.62 24.90 -27.77
CA SER A 112 -20.49 24.08 -26.91
C SER A 112 -20.04 22.61 -26.84
N GLN A 113 -19.55 22.04 -27.94
CA GLN A 113 -19.02 20.68 -27.96
C GLN A 113 -17.68 20.57 -27.22
N THR A 114 -16.84 21.60 -27.32
CA THR A 114 -15.56 21.67 -26.62
C THR A 114 -15.79 21.74 -25.10
N SER A 115 -16.75 22.56 -24.65
CA SER A 115 -17.15 22.63 -23.24
C SER A 115 -17.75 21.31 -22.73
N ALA A 116 -18.61 20.64 -23.51
CA ALA A 116 -19.17 19.35 -23.12
C ALA A 116 -18.10 18.25 -23.01
N VAL A 117 -17.13 18.24 -23.93
CA VAL A 117 -15.98 17.34 -23.89
C VAL A 117 -15.10 17.61 -22.67
N LEU A 118 -14.83 18.88 -22.36
CA LEU A 118 -14.08 19.31 -21.18
C LEU A 118 -14.70 18.75 -19.88
N LEU A 119 -15.99 18.99 -19.68
CA LEU A 119 -16.72 18.48 -18.51
C LEU A 119 -16.68 16.96 -18.42
N THR A 120 -16.75 16.29 -19.57
CA THR A 120 -16.69 14.82 -19.63
C THR A 120 -15.31 14.30 -19.24
N ILE A 121 -14.22 14.92 -19.70
CA ILE A 121 -12.84 14.58 -19.33
C ILE A 121 -12.62 14.83 -17.83
N GLU A 122 -13.06 15.98 -17.33
CA GLU A 122 -12.95 16.34 -15.92
C GLU A 122 -13.68 15.32 -15.04
N ARG A 123 -14.89 14.90 -15.42
CA ARG A 123 -15.64 13.84 -14.75
C ARG A 123 -14.83 12.54 -14.65
N TYR A 124 -14.21 12.09 -15.73
CA TYR A 124 -13.41 10.87 -15.71
C TYR A 124 -12.14 11.01 -14.88
N LYS A 125 -11.45 12.16 -14.94
CA LYS A 125 -10.29 12.42 -14.06
C LYS A 125 -10.69 12.34 -12.59
N SER A 126 -11.81 12.96 -12.22
CA SER A 126 -12.33 12.93 -10.85
C SER A 126 -12.71 11.52 -10.42
N LEU A 127 -13.34 10.74 -11.30
CA LEU A 127 -13.69 9.35 -11.03
C LEU A 127 -12.46 8.46 -10.85
N PHE A 128 -11.46 8.57 -11.72
CA PHE A 128 -10.20 7.84 -11.58
C PHE A 128 -9.45 8.28 -10.32
N GLY A 129 -9.40 9.58 -10.04
CA GLY A 129 -8.84 10.14 -8.81
C GLY A 129 -9.48 9.54 -7.56
N LEU A 130 -10.81 9.52 -7.50
CA LEU A 130 -11.56 8.96 -6.38
C LEU A 130 -11.28 7.46 -6.18
N ALA A 131 -11.20 6.68 -7.26
CA ALA A 131 -10.89 5.26 -7.18
C ALA A 131 -9.47 5.03 -6.64
N MET A 132 -8.48 5.82 -7.07
CA MET A 132 -7.12 5.76 -6.53
C MET A 132 -7.07 6.15 -5.05
N SER A 133 -7.82 7.19 -4.65
CA SER A 133 -7.90 7.60 -3.24
C SER A 133 -8.58 6.54 -2.37
N ALA A 134 -9.62 5.87 -2.87
CA ALA A 134 -10.28 4.78 -2.17
C ALA A 134 -9.34 3.59 -1.96
N GLU A 135 -8.55 3.22 -2.97
CA GLU A 135 -7.51 2.19 -2.86
C GLU A 135 -6.45 2.58 -1.82
N GLN A 136 -5.95 3.81 -1.90
CA GLN A 136 -4.95 4.30 -0.95
C GLN A 136 -5.47 4.28 0.49
N HIS A 137 -6.73 4.65 0.69
CA HIS A 137 -7.38 4.59 2.00
C HIS A 137 -7.48 3.13 2.50
N TYR A 138 -7.89 2.19 1.65
CA TYR A 138 -7.94 0.78 2.00
C TYR A 138 -6.57 0.25 2.43
N LEU A 139 -5.52 0.54 1.66
CA LEU A 139 -4.15 0.15 2.00
C LEU A 139 -3.69 0.77 3.32
N SER A 140 -3.99 2.05 3.56
CA SER A 140 -3.66 2.73 4.82
C SER A 140 -4.31 2.01 6.02
N THR A 141 -5.62 1.70 5.92
CA THR A 141 -6.33 0.99 6.99
C THR A 141 -5.78 -0.41 7.23
N ALA A 142 -5.38 -1.12 6.17
CA ALA A 142 -4.78 -2.45 6.28
C ALA A 142 -3.42 -2.39 7.00
N ILE A 143 -2.59 -1.39 6.67
CA ILE A 143 -1.30 -1.15 7.34
C ILE A 143 -1.51 -0.83 8.81
N GLU A 144 -2.48 0.03 9.16
CA GLU A 144 -2.79 0.36 10.56
C GLU A 144 -3.21 -0.87 11.37
N VAL A 145 -4.08 -1.73 10.81
CA VAL A 145 -4.49 -2.97 11.45
C VAL A 145 -3.30 -3.92 11.63
N PHE A 146 -2.47 -4.06 10.60
CA PHE A 146 -1.27 -4.89 10.67
C PHE A 146 -0.30 -4.38 11.75
N ALA A 147 -0.03 -3.08 11.79
CA ALA A 147 0.84 -2.45 12.78
C ALA A 147 0.35 -2.68 14.21
N ARG A 148 -0.96 -2.49 14.47
CA ARG A 148 -1.56 -2.79 15.77
C ARG A 148 -1.41 -4.27 16.14
N ASN A 149 -1.62 -5.17 15.19
CA ASN A 149 -1.47 -6.60 15.42
C ASN A 149 -0.01 -6.97 15.75
N THR A 150 0.96 -6.37 15.06
CA THR A 150 2.38 -6.57 15.37
C THR A 150 2.74 -6.05 16.74
N ASP A 151 2.24 -4.88 17.14
CA ASP A 151 2.47 -4.33 18.48
C ASP A 151 1.91 -5.27 19.56
N MET A 152 0.67 -5.76 19.40
CA MET A 152 0.07 -6.72 20.32
C MET A 152 0.88 -8.01 20.42
N ASN A 153 1.34 -8.55 19.29
CA ASN A 153 2.15 -9.77 19.26
C ASN A 153 3.51 -9.57 19.97
N VAL A 154 4.12 -8.39 19.84
CA VAL A 154 5.36 -8.05 20.55
C VAL A 154 5.13 -7.99 22.06
N TYR A 155 4.06 -7.33 22.51
CA TYR A 155 3.74 -7.26 23.94
C TYR A 155 3.42 -8.65 24.53
N ASP A 156 2.66 -9.49 23.81
CA ASP A 156 2.38 -10.86 24.23
C ASP A 156 3.67 -11.68 24.32
N LEU A 157 4.57 -11.57 23.33
CA LEU A 157 5.86 -12.26 23.36
C LEU A 157 6.71 -11.81 24.55
N LEU A 158 6.81 -10.51 24.81
CA LEU A 158 7.54 -9.98 25.96
C LEU A 158 6.95 -10.48 27.29
N GLY A 159 5.62 -10.53 27.40
CA GLY A 159 4.93 -11.09 28.55
C GLY A 159 5.27 -12.57 28.78
N ARG A 160 5.22 -13.39 27.73
CA ARG A 160 5.59 -14.81 27.79
C ARG A 160 7.05 -15.01 28.16
N VAL A 161 7.95 -14.21 27.61
CA VAL A 161 9.39 -14.24 27.93
C VAL A 161 9.62 -13.90 29.40
N GLN A 162 9.00 -12.83 29.91
CA GLN A 162 9.13 -12.43 31.30
C GLN A 162 8.64 -13.52 32.27
N VAL A 163 7.47 -14.09 32.00
CA VAL A 163 6.92 -15.21 32.80
C VAL A 163 7.85 -16.42 32.74
N GLY A 164 8.42 -16.72 31.57
CA GLY A 164 9.39 -17.79 31.39
C GLY A 164 10.65 -17.61 32.23
N PHE A 165 11.22 -16.40 32.28
CA PHE A 165 12.38 -16.10 33.12
C PHE A 165 12.08 -16.27 34.61
N VAL A 166 10.95 -15.75 35.08
CA VAL A 166 10.53 -15.87 36.49
C VAL A 166 10.29 -17.33 36.87
N ALA A 167 9.64 -18.10 36.00
CA ALA A 167 9.41 -19.53 36.22
C ALA A 167 10.73 -20.32 36.30
N ALA A 168 11.66 -20.06 35.37
CA ALA A 168 12.97 -20.72 35.34
C ALA A 168 13.81 -20.38 36.59
N GLU A 169 13.79 -19.12 37.03
CA GLU A 169 14.50 -18.70 38.24
C GLU A 169 13.90 -19.34 39.50
N LYS A 170 12.56 -19.38 39.61
CA LYS A 170 11.88 -20.06 40.70
C LYS A 170 12.25 -21.54 40.75
N GLU A 171 12.25 -22.23 39.62
CA GLU A 171 12.64 -23.65 39.55
C GLU A 171 14.09 -23.88 39.98
N ARG A 172 15.02 -23.02 39.53
CA ARG A 172 16.43 -23.05 39.96
C ARG A 172 16.53 -22.89 41.48
N ASN A 173 15.83 -21.92 42.06
CA ASN A 173 15.88 -21.65 43.49
C ASN A 173 15.31 -22.81 44.31
N ILE A 174 14.23 -23.46 43.85
CA ILE A 174 13.68 -24.67 44.49
C ILE A 174 14.68 -25.83 44.44
N LYS A 175 15.37 -26.05 43.31
CA LYS A 175 16.41 -27.08 43.18
C LYS A 175 17.57 -26.83 44.14
N ILE A 176 18.02 -25.58 44.29
CA ILE A 176 19.07 -25.22 45.24
C ILE A 176 18.60 -25.47 46.69
N ALA A 177 17.42 -24.97 47.07
CA ALA A 177 16.88 -25.10 48.41
C ALA A 177 16.73 -26.58 48.83
N SER A 178 16.11 -27.41 47.98
CA SER A 178 15.96 -28.84 48.23
C SER A 178 17.31 -29.56 48.32
N GLY A 179 18.32 -29.14 47.54
CA GLY A 179 19.68 -29.64 47.66
C GLY A 179 20.34 -29.30 49.01
N LEU A 180 20.13 -28.09 49.51
CA LEU A 180 20.61 -27.64 50.83
C LEU A 180 19.92 -28.40 51.96
N GLU A 181 18.61 -28.60 51.90
CA GLU A 181 17.87 -29.40 52.88
C GLU A 181 18.40 -30.84 52.95
N LYS A 182 18.61 -31.48 51.79
CA LYS A 182 19.22 -32.82 51.73
C LYS A 182 20.61 -32.85 52.36
N LYS A 183 21.45 -31.84 52.11
CA LYS A 183 22.78 -31.72 52.74
C LYS A 183 22.65 -31.55 54.26
N ARG A 184 21.77 -30.65 54.72
CA ARG A 184 21.51 -30.40 56.15
C ARG A 184 21.04 -31.66 56.87
N ALA A 185 20.11 -32.41 56.28
CA ALA A 185 19.62 -33.67 56.83
C ALA A 185 20.76 -34.71 56.96
N LYS A 186 21.67 -34.79 55.97
CA LYS A 186 22.86 -35.66 56.06
C LYS A 186 23.80 -35.24 57.19
N ILE A 187 24.04 -33.94 57.37
CA ILE A 187 24.91 -33.42 58.44
C ILE A 187 24.28 -33.73 59.81
N LEU A 188 23.00 -33.43 60.00
CA LEU A 188 22.29 -33.71 61.25
C LEU A 188 22.35 -35.19 61.64
N LYS A 189 22.15 -36.10 60.67
CA LYS A 189 22.29 -37.55 60.91
C LYS A 189 23.70 -37.95 61.36
N ARG A 190 24.75 -37.28 60.88
CA ARG A 190 26.14 -37.54 61.32
C ARG A 190 26.43 -37.00 62.72
N GLN A 191 25.75 -35.92 63.11
CA GLN A 191 25.98 -35.23 64.38
C GLN A 191 25.19 -35.81 65.55
N LEU A 192 24.15 -36.64 65.31
CA LEU A 192 23.25 -37.14 66.34
C LEU A 192 23.96 -37.88 67.50
N ASP A 193 25.02 -38.63 67.18
CA ASP A 193 25.83 -39.37 68.17
C ASP A 193 27.21 -38.73 68.40
N THR A 194 27.40 -37.49 67.96
CA THR A 194 28.70 -36.82 68.13
C THR A 194 28.80 -36.27 69.56
N GLY A 195 29.84 -36.69 70.29
CA GLY A 195 30.09 -36.28 71.68
C GLY A 195 29.55 -37.26 72.74
N THR A 196 28.71 -38.23 72.36
CA THR A 196 28.26 -39.30 73.29
C THR A 196 29.42 -40.16 73.76
N TRP A 197 30.39 -40.45 72.88
CA TRP A 197 31.63 -41.15 73.24
C TRP A 197 32.48 -40.41 74.29
N LEU A 198 32.41 -39.07 74.35
CA LEU A 198 33.11 -38.26 75.35
C LEU A 198 32.32 -38.23 76.67
N ALA A 199 31.00 -38.09 76.59
CA ALA A 199 30.10 -38.14 77.74
C ALA A 199 30.09 -39.51 78.46
N LEU A 200 30.43 -40.58 77.74
CA LEU A 200 30.55 -41.94 78.26
C LEU A 200 31.94 -42.27 78.82
N LYS A 201 32.95 -41.38 78.68
CA LYS A 201 34.29 -41.64 79.21
C LYS A 201 34.32 -41.47 80.74
N PRO A 202 34.92 -42.43 81.48
CA PRO A 202 35.03 -42.35 82.94
C PRO A 202 35.80 -41.15 83.45
N GLU A 203 36.70 -40.60 82.62
CA GLU A 203 37.52 -39.42 82.90
C GLU A 203 36.68 -38.15 82.88
N PHE A 204 35.72 -38.05 81.96
CA PHE A 204 34.84 -36.90 81.79
C PHE A 204 33.69 -36.91 82.80
N GLN A 205 33.14 -38.08 83.13
CA GLN A 205 32.13 -38.23 84.20
C GLN A 205 32.66 -37.94 85.61
N ARG A 206 33.98 -38.01 85.80
CA ARG A 206 34.65 -37.63 87.06
C ARG A 206 34.95 -36.13 87.16
N TRP A 207 34.82 -35.39 86.06
CA TRP A 207 35.11 -33.96 85.99
C TRP A 207 33.87 -33.08 86.19
N ILE A 208 32.67 -33.65 85.94
CA ILE A 208 31.35 -33.08 86.27
C ILE A 208 30.98 -33.48 87.70
#